data_AF-A0A819FAS6-F1
#
_entry.id   AF-A0A819FAS6-F1
#
_cell.length_a   1.000
_cell.length_b   1.000
_cell.length_c   1.000
_cell.angle_alpha   90.00
_cell.angle_beta   90.00
_cell.angle_gamma   90.00
#
_symmetry.space_group_name_H-M   'P 1'
#
loop_
_entity.id
_entity.type
_entity.pdbx_description
1 polymer ?
#
loop_
_entity_poly.entity_id
_entity_poly.type
_entity_poly.pdbx_seq_one_letter_code
_entity_poly.pdbx_strand_id
1 'polypeptide(L)'
;MKLVALNYKYFTIPWNVFDFIIVIASVLGEVLGEIVTTFLVNPTLLRVARIARVGRILRLIKGAKVIRALLFALVVSMPALFNIGLLLFLIMFIYSIFGMSFFGYVRKSAGITNLFNFETFPNSMIVLFQMCTTAGWSGVYQALTNDQPPDCDPTLNLPSHKGDCGDTAIATPFLVSYVILTSFVVINMYIAVILENFSQAQEDVQQGLTDDEYDMYYEKWQRFDPSGSQYIQYDQLSNFVDGLEPPLRIPKPNHLLLAAMDLPICEHDRMHCVDILDALIKDFLGTLLVPVADTEDDPSHEIEQNRPKNYKRITTTLQRQRELYLSRRGLKAFRTNVERRRDERKTREAISEKAIVGKFIESYHLKTSAQSNQQ
;
A
#
# COMPACT_ATOMS: atom_id res chain seq x y z
N MET A 1 27.20 -16.63 -6.91
CA MET A 1 26.41 -17.35 -5.89
C MET A 1 24.91 -17.26 -6.14
N LYS A 2 24.24 -16.09 -6.02
CA LYS A 2 22.79 -15.99 -6.25
C LYS A 2 22.32 -16.44 -7.65
N LEU A 3 23.08 -16.08 -8.69
CA LEU A 3 22.81 -16.52 -10.07
C LEU A 3 22.82 -18.06 -10.22
N VAL A 4 23.76 -18.72 -9.54
CA VAL A 4 23.94 -20.19 -9.58
C VAL A 4 22.85 -20.91 -8.77
N ALA A 5 22.38 -20.30 -7.68
CA ALA A 5 21.34 -20.89 -6.82
C ALA A 5 19.91 -20.72 -7.39
N LEU A 6 19.63 -19.60 -8.06
CA LEU A 6 18.27 -19.23 -8.52
C LEU A 6 18.06 -19.41 -10.03
N ASN A 7 19.11 -19.61 -10.81
CA ASN A 7 19.06 -19.75 -12.28
C ASN A 7 18.20 -18.63 -12.92
N TYR A 8 17.23 -18.99 -13.76
CA TYR A 8 16.37 -18.02 -14.45
C TYR A 8 15.48 -17.19 -13.51
N LYS A 9 15.12 -17.72 -12.33
CA LYS A 9 14.36 -16.98 -11.30
C LYS A 9 15.15 -15.83 -10.69
N TYR A 10 16.44 -15.69 -11.00
CA TYR A 10 17.21 -14.52 -10.61
C TYR A 10 16.74 -13.26 -11.34
N PHE A 11 16.42 -13.37 -12.64
CA PHE A 11 16.06 -12.23 -13.49
C PHE A 11 14.59 -11.80 -13.37
N THR A 12 13.76 -12.58 -12.70
CA THR A 12 12.36 -12.21 -12.43
C THR A 12 12.24 -11.18 -11.31
N ILE A 13 13.27 -11.03 -10.46
CA ILE A 13 13.26 -10.09 -9.32
C ILE A 13 13.94 -8.77 -9.76
N PRO A 14 13.22 -7.64 -9.87
CA PRO A 14 13.77 -6.37 -10.36
C PRO A 14 15.01 -5.89 -9.60
N TRP A 15 15.02 -6.10 -8.27
CA TRP A 15 16.14 -5.75 -7.41
C TRP A 15 17.40 -6.57 -7.69
N ASN A 16 17.27 -7.80 -8.16
CA ASN A 16 18.42 -8.62 -8.56
C ASN A 16 18.95 -8.18 -9.92
N VAL A 17 18.06 -7.82 -10.85
CA VAL A 17 18.42 -7.25 -12.16
C VAL A 17 19.18 -5.93 -12.00
N PHE A 18 18.67 -5.01 -11.19
CA PHE A 18 19.35 -3.73 -10.88
C PHE A 18 20.75 -3.94 -10.30
N ASP A 19 20.89 -4.90 -9.40
CA ASP A 19 22.17 -5.26 -8.78
C ASP A 19 23.17 -5.83 -9.80
N PHE A 20 22.67 -6.70 -10.67
CA PHE A 20 23.43 -7.28 -11.76
C PHE A 20 23.94 -6.19 -12.72
N ILE A 21 23.10 -5.22 -13.08
CA ILE A 21 23.49 -4.06 -13.90
C ILE A 21 24.60 -3.26 -13.20
N ILE A 22 24.48 -2.98 -11.90
CA ILE A 22 25.54 -2.26 -11.14
C ILE A 22 26.85 -3.06 -11.14
N VAL A 23 26.80 -4.37 -10.92
CA VAL A 23 28.00 -5.23 -10.97
C VAL A 23 28.65 -5.15 -12.35
N ILE A 24 27.88 -5.36 -13.41
CA ILE A 24 28.38 -5.33 -14.79
C ILE A 24 28.96 -3.96 -15.14
N ALA A 25 28.25 -2.87 -14.84
CA ALA A 25 28.72 -1.51 -15.09
C ALA A 25 30.01 -1.18 -14.31
N SER A 26 30.13 -1.68 -13.07
CA SER A 26 31.35 -1.51 -12.26
C SER A 26 32.52 -2.29 -12.85
N VAL A 27 32.31 -3.55 -13.24
CA VAL A 27 33.35 -4.38 -13.87
C VAL A 27 33.76 -3.80 -15.22
N LEU A 28 32.81 -3.41 -16.06
CA LEU A 28 33.08 -2.72 -17.32
C LEU A 28 33.87 -1.44 -17.09
N GLY A 29 33.53 -0.64 -16.08
CA GLY A 29 34.26 0.59 -15.74
C GLY A 29 35.71 0.35 -15.30
N GLU A 30 35.99 -0.74 -14.59
CA GLU A 30 37.35 -1.15 -14.21
C GLU A 30 38.15 -1.64 -15.42
N VAL A 31 37.57 -2.54 -16.21
CA VAL A 31 38.20 -3.12 -17.41
C VAL A 31 38.46 -2.06 -18.47
N LEU A 32 37.49 -1.16 -18.71
CA LEU A 32 37.69 0.02 -19.55
C LEU A 32 38.78 0.93 -18.99
N GLY A 33 38.87 1.09 -17.66
CA GLY A 33 39.94 1.86 -17.02
C GLY A 33 41.34 1.31 -17.30
N GLU A 34 41.52 0.00 -17.27
CA GLU A 34 42.80 -0.68 -17.57
C GLU A 34 43.12 -0.70 -19.08
N ILE A 35 42.12 -0.81 -19.95
CA ILE A 35 42.33 -0.72 -21.40
C ILE A 35 42.68 0.73 -21.80
N VAL A 36 42.08 1.72 -21.13
CA VAL A 36 42.27 3.15 -21.37
C VAL A 36 43.63 3.67 -20.85
N THR A 37 44.32 2.99 -19.94
CA THR A 37 45.72 3.37 -19.64
C THR A 37 46.69 2.98 -20.76
N THR A 38 46.27 2.10 -21.68
CA THR A 38 47.08 1.59 -22.80
C THR A 38 46.87 2.39 -24.09
N PHE A 39 45.72 3.08 -24.24
CA PHE A 39 45.41 4.00 -25.34
C PHE A 39 45.26 5.42 -24.81
N LEU A 40 45.83 6.44 -25.48
CA LEU A 40 45.79 7.86 -25.05
C LEU A 40 44.35 8.45 -25.06
N VAL A 41 43.47 8.04 -24.15
CA VAL A 41 42.09 8.52 -24.07
C VAL A 41 41.89 9.48 -22.87
N ASN A 42 41.00 10.45 -23.11
CA ASN A 42 40.75 11.65 -22.30
C ASN A 42 40.55 11.36 -20.79
N PRO A 43 41.29 12.01 -19.87
CA PRO A 43 41.24 11.78 -18.42
C PRO A 43 39.85 11.96 -17.79
N THR A 44 38.92 12.61 -18.47
CA THR A 44 37.53 12.80 -18.05
C THR A 44 36.75 11.48 -17.98
N LEU A 45 37.01 10.52 -18.88
CA LEU A 45 36.32 9.21 -18.87
C LEU A 45 36.72 8.35 -17.66
N LEU A 46 37.98 8.42 -17.24
CA LEU A 46 38.46 7.75 -16.03
C LEU A 46 37.79 8.29 -14.76
N ARG A 47 37.44 9.59 -14.74
CA ARG A 47 36.70 10.19 -13.62
C ARG A 47 35.26 9.65 -13.57
N VAL A 48 34.60 9.54 -14.71
CA VAL A 48 33.24 8.97 -14.81
C VAL A 48 33.22 7.49 -14.38
N ALA A 49 34.20 6.69 -14.82
CA ALA A 49 34.31 5.28 -14.41
C ALA A 49 34.51 5.11 -12.89
N ARG A 50 35.17 6.05 -12.22
CA ARG A 50 35.29 6.07 -10.75
C ARG A 50 33.96 6.41 -10.06
N ILE A 51 33.17 7.32 -10.63
CA ILE A 51 31.84 7.70 -10.12
C ILE A 51 30.86 6.52 -10.21
N ALA A 52 30.93 5.69 -11.25
CA ALA A 52 30.07 4.51 -11.39
C ALA A 52 30.14 3.55 -10.17
N ARG A 53 31.30 3.47 -9.51
CA ARG A 53 31.50 2.64 -8.30
C ARG A 53 30.70 3.17 -7.10
N VAL A 54 30.39 4.47 -7.04
CA VAL A 54 29.52 5.08 -6.02
C VAL A 54 28.09 4.54 -6.13
N GLY A 55 27.67 4.11 -7.32
CA GLY A 55 26.37 3.48 -7.57
C GLY A 55 26.09 2.24 -6.73
N ARG A 56 27.12 1.54 -6.21
CA ARG A 56 26.93 0.41 -5.28
C ARG A 56 26.27 0.82 -3.96
N ILE A 57 26.35 2.10 -3.57
CA ILE A 57 25.66 2.65 -2.38
C ILE A 57 24.14 2.57 -2.57
N LEU A 58 23.64 2.62 -3.81
CA LEU A 58 22.21 2.45 -4.11
C LEU A 58 21.67 1.06 -3.71
N ARG A 59 22.54 0.06 -3.50
CA ARG A 59 22.12 -1.23 -2.93
C ARG A 59 21.55 -1.10 -1.52
N LEU A 60 21.93 -0.05 -0.77
CA LEU A 60 21.39 0.22 0.57
C LEU A 60 19.89 0.55 0.55
N ILE A 61 19.38 1.02 -0.58
CA ILE A 61 17.95 1.30 -0.78
C ILE A 61 17.12 0.00 -0.62
N LYS A 62 17.70 -1.17 -0.93
CA LYS A 62 17.03 -2.47 -0.75
C LYS A 62 16.65 -2.77 0.70
N GLY A 63 17.45 -2.30 1.66
CA GLY A 63 17.24 -2.57 3.09
C GLY A 63 16.30 -1.58 3.77
N ALA A 64 16.11 -0.39 3.19
CA ALA A 64 15.33 0.68 3.80
C ALA A 64 13.91 0.73 3.22
N LYS A 65 12.97 0.04 3.88
CA LYS A 65 11.54 0.01 3.48
C LYS A 65 10.97 1.41 3.22
N VAL A 66 11.31 2.38 4.08
CA VAL A 66 10.85 3.78 3.98
C VAL A 66 11.38 4.49 2.73
N ILE A 67 12.69 4.38 2.46
CA ILE A 67 13.30 5.04 1.29
C ILE A 67 12.74 4.45 -0.01
N ARG A 68 12.52 3.12 -0.03
CA ARG A 68 11.91 2.45 -1.17
C ARG A 68 10.49 2.95 -1.44
N ALA A 69 9.69 3.13 -0.39
CA ALA A 69 8.33 3.66 -0.53
C ALA A 69 8.34 5.09 -1.10
N LEU A 70 9.22 5.97 -0.60
CA LEU A 70 9.35 7.34 -1.10
C LEU A 70 9.80 7.39 -2.57
N LEU A 71 10.76 6.55 -2.97
CA LEU A 71 11.21 6.47 -4.36
C LEU A 71 10.13 5.90 -5.28
N PHE A 72 9.35 4.93 -4.80
CA PHE A 72 8.23 4.39 -5.56
C PHE A 72 7.18 5.46 -5.84
N ALA A 73 6.75 6.21 -4.81
CA ALA A 73 5.82 7.34 -4.97
C ALA A 73 6.35 8.41 -5.95
N LEU A 74 7.66 8.70 -5.90
CA LEU A 74 8.30 9.62 -6.86
C LEU A 74 8.22 9.09 -8.30
N VAL A 75 8.46 7.80 -8.52
CA VAL A 75 8.39 7.19 -9.85
C VAL A 75 6.94 7.14 -10.36
N VAL A 76 5.98 6.84 -9.49
CA VAL A 76 4.54 6.81 -9.84
C VAL A 76 4.05 8.21 -10.26
N SER A 77 4.54 9.28 -9.63
CA SER A 77 4.20 10.67 -10.01
C SER A 77 4.97 11.21 -11.24
N MET A 78 6.00 10.47 -11.70
CA MET A 78 6.85 10.89 -12.83
C MET A 78 6.10 11.06 -14.17
N PRO A 79 5.10 10.23 -14.57
CA PRO A 79 4.40 10.39 -15.84
C PRO A 79 3.64 11.71 -15.94
N ALA A 80 2.95 12.11 -14.86
CA ALA A 80 2.24 13.40 -14.79
C ALA A 80 3.23 14.58 -14.87
N LEU A 81 4.34 14.48 -14.12
CA LEU A 81 5.43 15.46 -14.16
C LEU A 81 6.06 15.57 -15.55
N PHE A 82 6.24 14.46 -16.25
CA PHE A 82 6.86 14.45 -17.58
C PHE A 82 6.02 15.22 -18.61
N ASN A 83 4.69 15.10 -18.56
CA ASN A 83 3.80 15.84 -19.45
C ASN A 83 3.91 17.36 -19.25
N ILE A 84 3.94 17.82 -18.01
CA ILE A 84 4.10 19.24 -17.68
C ILE A 84 5.53 19.73 -17.99
N GLY A 85 6.53 18.88 -17.71
CA GLY A 85 7.92 19.14 -18.07
C GLY A 85 8.14 19.28 -19.58
N LEU A 86 7.44 18.50 -20.41
CA LEU A 86 7.46 18.64 -21.87
C LEU A 86 6.84 19.97 -22.31
N LEU A 87 5.75 20.42 -21.67
CA LEU A 87 5.16 21.73 -21.94
C LEU A 87 6.15 22.86 -21.60
N LEU A 88 6.79 22.79 -20.43
CA LEU A 88 7.81 23.75 -20.03
C LEU A 88 9.00 23.75 -21.00
N PHE A 89 9.46 22.56 -21.41
CA PHE A 89 10.54 22.40 -22.37
C PHE A 89 10.18 23.01 -23.74
N LEU A 90 8.93 22.86 -24.19
CA LEU A 90 8.43 23.48 -25.42
C LEU A 90 8.43 25.01 -25.34
N ILE A 91 7.99 25.58 -24.21
CA ILE A 91 8.03 27.03 -23.99
C ILE A 91 9.48 27.52 -24.01
N MET A 92 10.37 26.87 -23.28
CA MET A 92 11.80 27.18 -23.29
C MET A 92 12.40 27.09 -24.70
N PHE A 93 12.02 26.05 -25.47
CA PHE A 93 12.45 25.88 -26.84
C PHE A 93 12.06 27.08 -27.70
N ILE A 94 10.79 27.50 -27.68
CA ILE A 94 10.30 28.64 -28.45
C ILE A 94 11.03 29.93 -28.05
N TYR A 95 11.14 30.20 -26.74
CA TYR A 95 11.85 31.38 -26.23
C TYR A 95 13.35 31.35 -26.53
N SER A 96 13.98 30.17 -26.63
CA SER A 96 15.39 30.05 -26.98
C SER A 96 15.66 30.47 -28.44
N ILE A 97 14.75 30.14 -29.36
CA ILE A 97 14.83 30.56 -30.77
C ILE A 97 14.67 32.08 -30.88
N PHE A 98 13.66 32.65 -30.22
CA PHE A 98 13.48 34.11 -30.18
C PHE A 98 14.65 34.82 -29.49
N GLY A 99 15.14 34.27 -28.38
CA GLY A 99 16.28 34.82 -27.64
C GLY A 99 17.55 34.87 -28.49
N MET A 100 17.84 33.82 -29.27
CA MET A 100 18.95 33.85 -30.24
C MET A 100 18.76 34.92 -31.31
N SER A 101 17.54 35.06 -31.83
CA SER A 101 17.24 36.01 -32.89
C SER A 101 17.36 37.46 -32.43
N PHE A 102 16.96 37.78 -31.20
CA PHE A 102 16.95 39.16 -30.70
C PHE A 102 18.20 39.54 -29.91
N PHE A 103 18.81 38.59 -29.19
CA PHE A 103 19.85 38.87 -28.20
C PHE A 103 21.19 38.16 -28.47
N GLY A 104 21.34 37.49 -29.61
CA GLY A 104 22.55 36.72 -29.93
C GLY A 104 23.84 37.54 -30.05
N TYR A 105 23.74 38.85 -30.25
CA TYR A 105 24.89 39.75 -30.43
C TYR A 105 25.04 40.80 -29.31
N VAL A 106 24.21 40.72 -28.25
CA VAL A 106 24.25 41.68 -27.15
C VAL A 106 25.58 41.58 -26.41
N ARG A 107 26.13 42.73 -26.01
CA ARG A 107 27.37 42.80 -25.24
C ARG A 107 27.28 41.96 -23.97
N LYS A 108 28.32 41.16 -23.73
CA LYS A 108 28.48 40.37 -22.52
C LYS A 108 28.69 41.29 -21.32
N SER A 109 27.69 41.42 -20.47
CA SER A 109 27.69 42.22 -19.26
C SER A 109 26.77 41.60 -18.20
N ALA A 110 27.03 41.89 -16.92
CA ALA A 110 26.24 41.43 -15.77
C ALA A 110 25.91 39.91 -15.79
N GLY A 111 24.72 39.55 -16.29
CA GLY A 111 24.24 38.15 -16.36
C GLY A 111 24.58 37.40 -17.65
N ILE A 112 25.10 38.07 -18.68
CA ILE A 112 25.47 37.46 -19.96
C ILE A 112 27.00 37.27 -20.02
N THR A 113 27.44 36.01 -20.15
CA THR A 113 28.85 35.61 -20.14
C THR A 113 29.19 34.73 -21.36
N ASN A 114 30.42 34.21 -21.44
CA ASN A 114 30.81 33.30 -22.52
C ASN A 114 30.09 31.94 -22.48
N LEU A 115 29.57 31.55 -21.30
CA LEU A 115 28.86 30.27 -21.11
C LEU A 115 27.35 30.48 -21.03
N PHE A 116 26.90 31.62 -20.48
CA PHE A 116 25.49 31.96 -20.29
C PHE A 116 25.15 33.11 -21.23
N ASN A 117 24.71 32.81 -22.46
CA ASN A 117 24.35 33.80 -23.48
C ASN A 117 23.31 33.26 -24.46
N PHE A 118 22.89 34.12 -25.40
CA PHE A 118 21.96 33.78 -26.46
C PHE A 118 22.64 33.54 -27.83
N GLU A 119 23.95 33.25 -27.87
CA GLU A 119 24.67 33.06 -29.14
C GLU A 119 24.32 31.73 -29.82
N THR A 120 24.06 30.69 -29.02
CA THR A 120 23.76 29.34 -29.51
C THR A 120 22.57 28.74 -28.79
N PHE A 121 21.89 27.78 -29.44
CA PHE A 121 20.69 27.16 -28.90
C PHE A 121 20.89 26.54 -27.51
N PRO A 122 21.95 25.73 -27.25
CA PRO A 122 22.18 25.18 -25.91
C PRO A 122 22.46 26.24 -24.85
N ASN A 123 23.20 27.31 -25.19
CA ASN A 123 23.48 28.39 -24.24
C ASN A 123 22.18 29.14 -23.88
N SER A 124 21.34 29.45 -24.88
CA SER A 124 20.03 30.08 -24.67
C SER A 124 19.14 29.22 -23.78
N MET A 125 19.14 27.90 -23.99
CA MET A 125 18.39 26.95 -23.16
C MET A 125 18.87 26.96 -21.71
N ILE A 126 20.18 27.05 -21.46
CA ILE A 126 20.74 27.12 -20.09
C ILE A 126 20.35 28.43 -19.41
N VAL A 127 20.42 29.57 -20.10
CA VAL A 127 19.99 30.87 -19.56
C VAL A 127 18.50 30.84 -19.20
N LEU A 128 17.66 30.35 -20.11
CA LEU A 128 16.22 30.23 -19.87
C LEU A 128 15.90 29.23 -18.76
N PHE A 129 16.65 28.12 -18.66
CA PHE A 129 16.50 27.15 -17.58
C PHE A 129 16.78 27.77 -16.22
N GLN A 130 17.85 28.55 -16.10
CA GLN A 130 18.18 29.31 -14.90
C GLN A 130 17.06 30.33 -14.57
N MET A 131 16.53 31.01 -15.58
CA MET A 131 15.46 31.99 -15.39
C MET A 131 14.10 31.35 -15.10
N CYS A 132 13.89 30.06 -15.36
CA CYS A 132 12.64 29.36 -15.03
C CYS A 132 12.37 29.37 -13.52
N THR A 133 13.41 29.38 -12.69
CA THR A 133 13.29 29.51 -11.23
C THR A 133 13.33 30.96 -10.76
N THR A 134 13.24 31.92 -11.70
CA THR A 134 13.45 33.36 -11.48
C THR A 134 14.82 33.69 -10.89
N ALA A 135 15.82 32.82 -11.05
CA ALA A 135 17.18 33.10 -10.61
C ALA A 135 17.97 33.89 -11.67
N GLY A 136 18.69 34.93 -11.23
CA GLY A 136 19.59 35.70 -12.12
C GLY A 136 18.91 36.55 -13.20
N TRP A 137 17.57 36.69 -13.17
CA TRP A 137 16.80 37.46 -14.14
C TRP A 137 17.24 38.93 -14.22
N SER A 138 17.64 39.53 -13.09
CA SER A 138 18.04 40.94 -13.02
C SER A 138 19.33 41.22 -13.79
N GLY A 139 20.31 40.32 -13.71
CA GLY A 139 21.56 40.43 -14.46
C GLY A 139 21.37 40.21 -15.96
N VAL A 140 20.50 39.28 -16.34
CA VAL A 140 20.11 39.08 -17.74
C VAL A 140 19.36 40.31 -18.26
N TYR A 141 18.36 40.80 -17.52
CA TYR A 141 17.61 42.00 -17.87
C TYR A 141 18.53 43.20 -18.09
N GLN A 142 19.42 43.49 -17.13
CA GLN A 142 20.37 44.59 -17.25
C GLN A 142 21.23 44.48 -18.52
N ALA A 143 21.71 43.28 -18.85
CA ALA A 143 22.51 43.08 -20.05
C ALA A 143 21.71 43.32 -21.34
N LEU A 144 20.44 42.90 -21.38
CA LEU A 144 19.58 43.01 -22.56
C LEU A 144 18.99 44.41 -22.78
N THR A 145 18.93 45.26 -21.74
CA THR A 145 18.41 46.63 -21.82
C THR A 145 19.48 47.70 -21.98
N ASN A 146 20.77 47.33 -22.08
CA ASN A 146 21.84 48.30 -22.28
C ASN A 146 21.83 48.80 -23.72
N ASP A 147 21.21 49.97 -23.93
CA ASP A 147 20.97 50.58 -25.25
C ASP A 147 21.80 51.87 -25.50
N GLN A 148 22.61 52.32 -24.53
CA GLN A 148 23.43 53.54 -24.65
C GLN A 148 24.93 53.31 -24.38
N PRO A 149 25.83 54.08 -25.04
CA PRO A 149 27.25 54.15 -24.68
C PRO A 149 27.45 54.76 -23.28
N PRO A 150 28.45 54.32 -22.48
CA PRO A 150 29.57 53.43 -22.80
C PRO A 150 29.27 51.92 -22.63
N ASP A 151 28.05 51.57 -22.25
CA ASP A 151 27.66 50.20 -21.94
C ASP A 151 27.43 49.34 -23.19
N CYS A 152 27.22 49.95 -24.35
CA CYS A 152 27.25 49.27 -25.66
C CYS A 152 27.89 50.16 -26.76
N ASP A 153 28.26 49.56 -27.89
CA ASP A 153 28.79 50.21 -29.08
C ASP A 153 27.87 49.94 -30.30
N PRO A 154 27.07 50.93 -30.75
CA PRO A 154 26.18 50.76 -31.90
C PRO A 154 26.93 50.72 -33.25
N THR A 155 28.20 51.13 -33.27
CA THR A 155 29.02 51.21 -34.49
C THR A 155 29.93 50.00 -34.70
N LEU A 156 29.93 49.05 -33.76
CA LEU A 156 30.70 47.82 -33.85
C LEU A 156 30.27 46.99 -35.06
N ASN A 157 31.22 46.70 -35.96
CA ASN A 157 30.96 45.86 -37.14
C ASN A 157 31.15 44.38 -36.77
N LEU A 158 30.06 43.67 -36.52
CA LEU A 158 30.04 42.21 -36.35
C LEU A 158 29.78 41.52 -37.70
N PRO A 159 30.14 40.23 -37.86
CA PRO A 159 30.05 39.53 -39.16
C PRO A 159 28.66 39.55 -39.82
N SER A 160 27.60 39.57 -39.01
CA SER A 160 26.20 39.46 -39.46
C SER A 160 25.28 40.53 -38.87
N HIS A 161 25.80 41.46 -38.06
CA HIS A 161 25.01 42.46 -37.34
C HIS A 161 25.82 43.75 -37.14
N LYS A 162 25.15 44.89 -36.99
CA LYS A 162 25.80 46.15 -36.60
C LYS A 162 25.41 46.49 -35.18
N GLY A 163 26.42 46.73 -34.34
CA GLY A 163 26.28 47.05 -32.93
C GLY A 163 26.01 45.85 -32.04
N ASP A 164 26.39 46.01 -30.76
CA ASP A 164 26.18 45.05 -29.67
C ASP A 164 25.20 45.57 -28.59
N CYS A 165 24.46 46.64 -28.91
CA CYS A 165 23.45 47.23 -28.04
C CYS A 165 22.22 46.33 -27.90
N GLY A 166 21.70 46.29 -26.68
CA GLY A 166 20.39 45.70 -26.39
C GLY A 166 19.24 46.61 -26.83
N ASP A 167 18.02 46.09 -26.77
CA ASP A 167 16.79 46.82 -27.06
C ASP A 167 15.82 46.67 -25.89
N THR A 168 15.64 47.75 -25.13
CA THR A 168 14.75 47.78 -23.96
C THR A 168 13.29 47.49 -24.32
N ALA A 169 12.83 47.88 -25.51
CA ALA A 169 11.45 47.69 -25.95
C ALA A 169 11.14 46.23 -26.30
N ILE A 170 12.15 45.45 -26.71
CA ILE A 170 12.01 44.01 -27.00
C ILE A 170 12.36 43.16 -25.76
N ALA A 171 13.43 43.52 -25.05
CA ALA A 171 13.93 42.78 -23.88
C ALA A 171 12.91 42.73 -22.74
N THR A 172 12.27 43.86 -22.44
CA THR A 172 11.30 43.96 -21.34
C THR A 172 10.09 43.03 -21.54
N PRO A 173 9.32 43.10 -22.66
CA PRO A 173 8.20 42.19 -22.86
C PRO A 173 8.63 40.73 -23.04
N PHE A 174 9.79 40.46 -23.64
CA PHE A 174 10.32 39.10 -23.76
C PHE A 174 10.56 38.46 -22.38
N LEU A 175 11.27 39.15 -21.47
CA LEU A 175 11.57 38.61 -20.15
C LEU A 175 10.36 38.56 -19.23
N VAL A 176 9.52 39.60 -19.23
CA VAL A 176 8.30 39.64 -18.41
C VAL A 176 7.31 38.55 -18.83
N SER A 177 7.07 38.39 -20.14
CA SER A 177 6.19 37.33 -20.63
C SER A 177 6.73 35.93 -20.32
N TYR A 178 8.05 35.72 -20.46
CA TYR A 178 8.69 34.46 -20.11
C TYR A 178 8.47 34.12 -18.63
N VAL A 179 8.80 35.04 -17.73
CA VAL A 179 8.68 34.83 -16.28
C VAL A 179 7.24 34.54 -15.86
N ILE A 180 6.25 35.26 -16.42
CA ILE A 180 4.84 35.02 -16.12
C ILE A 180 4.41 33.63 -16.60
N LEU A 181 4.72 33.28 -17.85
CA LEU A 181 4.34 32.00 -18.43
C LEU A 181 5.00 30.82 -17.70
N THR A 182 6.30 30.88 -17.43
CA THR A 182 7.00 29.80 -16.72
C THR A 182 6.54 29.69 -15.27
N SER A 183 6.29 30.81 -14.58
CA SER A 183 5.76 30.78 -13.21
C SER A 183 4.38 30.13 -13.15
N PHE A 184 3.51 30.43 -14.12
CA PHE A 184 2.19 29.79 -14.22
C PHE A 184 2.32 28.28 -14.42
N VAL A 185 3.20 27.82 -15.32
CA VAL A 185 3.43 26.39 -15.55
C VAL A 185 4.02 25.71 -14.31
N VAL A 186 4.99 26.33 -13.63
CA VAL A 186 5.61 25.78 -12.41
C VAL A 186 4.60 25.68 -11.26
N ILE A 187 3.74 26.68 -11.08
CA ILE A 187 2.68 26.64 -10.06
C ILE A 187 1.69 25.51 -10.39
N ASN A 188 1.27 25.38 -11.64
CA ASN A 188 0.36 24.30 -12.06
C ASN A 188 1.01 22.91 -11.91
N MET A 189 2.32 22.79 -12.16
CA MET A 189 3.09 21.58 -11.86
C MET A 189 3.02 21.24 -10.37
N TYR A 190 3.24 22.22 -9.51
CA TYR A 190 3.21 22.02 -8.06
C TYR A 190 1.81 21.59 -7.56
N ILE A 191 0.75 22.24 -8.06
CA ILE A 191 -0.63 21.85 -7.75
C ILE A 191 -0.91 20.41 -8.21
N ALA A 192 -0.52 20.05 -9.43
CA ALA A 192 -0.71 18.70 -9.95
C ALA A 192 -0.01 17.64 -9.07
N VAL A 193 1.23 17.89 -8.67
CA VAL A 193 1.98 16.98 -7.78
C VAL A 193 1.32 16.85 -6.42
N ILE A 194 0.84 17.95 -5.83
CA ILE A 194 0.13 17.90 -4.54
C ILE A 194 -1.16 17.11 -4.67
N LEU A 195 -1.97 17.36 -5.71
CA LEU A 195 -3.22 16.65 -5.92
C LEU A 195 -3.00 15.16 -6.13
N GLU A 196 -1.98 14.78 -6.91
CA GLU A 196 -1.61 13.39 -7.12
C GLU A 196 -1.21 12.72 -5.80
N ASN A 197 -0.34 13.35 -5.01
CA ASN A 197 0.06 12.81 -3.71
C ASN A 197 -1.12 12.71 -2.72
N PHE A 198 -2.01 13.70 -2.73
CA PHE A 198 -3.21 13.69 -1.87
C PHE A 198 -4.19 12.60 -2.32
N SER A 199 -4.40 12.45 -3.63
CA SER A 199 -5.22 11.39 -4.21
C SER A 199 -4.67 10.01 -3.84
N GLN A 200 -3.36 9.78 -3.99
CA GLN A 200 -2.71 8.53 -3.61
C GLN A 200 -2.85 8.25 -2.10
N ALA A 201 -2.64 9.25 -1.25
CA ALA A 201 -2.81 9.08 0.19
C ALA A 201 -4.27 8.77 0.58
N GLN A 202 -5.25 9.29 -0.17
CA GLN A 202 -6.66 8.96 0.03
C GLN A 202 -7.00 7.57 -0.50
N GLU A 203 -6.43 7.16 -1.64
CA GLU A 203 -6.51 5.80 -2.13
C GLU A 203 -5.91 4.80 -1.15
N ASP A 204 -4.73 5.06 -0.56
CA ASP A 204 -4.14 4.18 0.46
C ASP A 204 -5.05 4.01 1.71
N VAL A 205 -5.93 4.98 1.99
CA VAL A 205 -6.92 4.90 3.09
C VAL A 205 -8.24 4.26 2.65
N GLN A 206 -8.61 4.38 1.37
CA GLN A 206 -9.85 3.83 0.81
C GLN A 206 -9.69 2.46 0.14
N GLN A 207 -8.47 2.07 -0.23
CA GLN A 207 -8.16 0.76 -0.75
C GLN A 207 -8.47 -0.26 0.33
N GLY A 208 -9.14 -1.33 -0.07
CA GLY A 208 -9.42 -2.48 0.78
C GLY A 208 -8.12 -3.18 1.16
N LEU A 209 -8.07 -4.50 0.99
CA LEU A 209 -6.81 -5.18 1.22
C LEU A 209 -5.83 -4.94 0.08
N THR A 210 -4.56 -4.75 0.43
CA THR A 210 -3.42 -4.74 -0.50
C THR A 210 -3.10 -6.16 -0.98
N ASP A 211 -2.43 -6.29 -2.14
CA ASP A 211 -1.99 -7.60 -2.67
C ASP A 211 -1.12 -8.38 -1.67
N ASP A 212 -0.28 -7.69 -0.91
CA ASP A 212 0.58 -8.27 0.14
C ASP A 212 -0.27 -8.95 1.25
N GLU A 213 -1.47 -8.44 1.54
CA GLU A 213 -2.35 -8.98 2.57
C GLU A 213 -3.11 -10.22 2.09
N TYR A 214 -3.47 -10.27 0.80
CA TYR A 214 -3.99 -11.49 0.16
C TYR A 214 -2.93 -12.59 0.15
N ASP A 215 -1.68 -12.26 -0.22
CA ASP A 215 -0.57 -13.20 -0.19
C ASP A 215 -0.29 -13.71 1.23
N MET A 216 -0.30 -12.82 2.23
CA MET A 216 -0.16 -13.18 3.65
C MET A 216 -1.27 -14.15 4.09
N TYR A 217 -2.52 -13.88 3.71
CA TYR A 217 -3.64 -14.77 4.02
C TYR A 217 -3.42 -16.18 3.45
N TYR A 218 -3.07 -16.28 2.15
CA TYR A 218 -2.86 -17.58 1.51
C TYR A 218 -1.60 -18.31 2.01
N GLU A 219 -0.52 -17.59 2.35
CA GLU A 219 0.67 -18.18 2.96
C GLU A 219 0.34 -18.84 4.30
N LYS A 220 -0.44 -18.17 5.14
CA LYS A 220 -0.89 -18.73 6.42
C LYS A 220 -1.90 -19.86 6.20
N TRP A 221 -2.79 -19.74 5.21
CA TRP A 221 -3.79 -20.75 4.87
C TRP A 221 -3.17 -22.10 4.50
N GLN A 222 -2.10 -22.09 3.71
CA GLN A 222 -1.40 -23.30 3.28
C GLN A 222 -0.89 -24.18 4.44
N ARG A 223 -0.67 -23.59 5.63
CA ARG A 223 -0.28 -24.35 6.83
C ARG A 223 -1.43 -25.19 7.40
N PHE A 224 -2.68 -24.80 7.15
CA PHE A 224 -3.88 -25.49 7.61
C PHE A 224 -4.47 -26.41 6.53
N ASP A 225 -4.25 -26.09 5.24
CA ASP A 225 -4.66 -26.92 4.10
C ASP A 225 -3.48 -27.21 3.15
N PRO A 226 -2.56 -28.12 3.51
CA PRO A 226 -1.44 -28.51 2.64
C PRO A 226 -1.88 -29.23 1.36
N SER A 227 -3.09 -29.77 1.35
CA SER A 227 -3.68 -30.51 0.23
C SER A 227 -4.29 -29.61 -0.86
N GLY A 228 -4.44 -28.30 -0.60
CA GLY A 228 -5.12 -27.39 -1.53
C GLY A 228 -6.60 -27.72 -1.74
N SER A 229 -7.25 -28.28 -0.71
CA SER A 229 -8.67 -28.64 -0.75
C SER A 229 -9.61 -27.43 -0.72
N GLN A 230 -9.10 -26.24 -0.36
CA GLN A 230 -9.84 -24.99 -0.13
C GLN A 230 -10.76 -25.03 1.09
N TYR A 231 -10.62 -26.03 1.96
CA TYR A 231 -11.42 -26.18 3.18
C TYR A 231 -10.52 -26.35 4.41
N ILE A 232 -10.97 -25.79 5.54
CA ILE A 232 -10.45 -26.11 6.87
C ILE A 232 -11.57 -26.59 7.80
N GLN A 233 -11.20 -27.22 8.91
CA GLN A 233 -12.16 -27.62 9.94
C GLN A 233 -12.58 -26.43 10.82
N TYR A 234 -13.83 -26.44 11.31
CA TYR A 234 -14.39 -25.36 12.12
C TYR A 234 -13.59 -25.09 13.42
N ASP A 235 -13.02 -26.13 14.03
CA ASP A 235 -12.19 -26.03 15.23
C ASP A 235 -10.87 -25.27 15.01
N GLN A 236 -10.35 -25.28 13.78
CA GLN A 236 -9.10 -24.61 13.42
C GLN A 236 -9.26 -23.11 13.20
N LEU A 237 -10.47 -22.62 12.93
CA LEU A 237 -10.72 -21.22 12.57
C LEU A 237 -10.20 -20.22 13.60
N SER A 238 -10.44 -20.48 14.88
CA SER A 238 -9.98 -19.59 15.97
C SER A 238 -8.45 -19.49 16.02
N ASN A 239 -7.73 -20.57 15.69
CA ASN A 239 -6.27 -20.55 15.62
C ASN A 239 -5.78 -19.87 14.34
N PHE A 240 -6.47 -20.09 13.22
CA PHE A 240 -6.14 -19.52 11.93
C PHE A 240 -6.18 -17.98 11.96
N VAL A 241 -7.31 -17.39 12.37
CA VAL A 241 -7.47 -15.92 12.36
C VAL A 241 -6.58 -15.20 13.39
N ASP A 242 -6.17 -15.88 14.46
CA ASP A 242 -5.20 -15.35 15.45
C ASP A 242 -3.75 -15.40 14.93
N GLY A 243 -3.46 -16.31 14.00
CA GLY A 243 -2.14 -16.48 13.37
C GLY A 243 -1.89 -15.57 12.15
N LEU A 244 -2.92 -14.85 11.69
CA LEU A 244 -2.79 -13.80 10.67
C LEU A 244 -2.03 -12.59 11.23
N GLU A 245 -1.57 -11.72 10.35
CA GLU A 245 -0.93 -10.46 10.71
C GLU A 245 -1.92 -9.29 10.52
N PRO A 246 -1.73 -8.15 11.22
CA PRO A 246 -2.54 -6.95 10.97
C PRO A 246 -2.49 -6.58 9.48
N PRO A 247 -3.61 -6.18 8.85
CA PRO A 247 -4.90 -5.81 9.47
C PRO A 247 -5.90 -6.95 9.68
N LEU A 248 -5.72 -8.14 9.09
CA LEU A 248 -6.69 -9.25 9.14
C LEU A 248 -6.72 -10.05 10.44
N ARG A 249 -5.77 -9.79 11.35
CA ARG A 249 -5.63 -10.57 12.57
C ARG A 249 -6.78 -10.34 13.55
N ILE A 250 -7.42 -11.42 13.97
CA ILE A 250 -8.39 -11.41 15.08
C ILE A 250 -7.79 -12.12 16.30
N PRO A 251 -7.28 -11.37 17.29
CA PRO A 251 -6.61 -11.96 18.45
C PRO A 251 -7.59 -12.71 19.36
N LYS A 252 -7.10 -13.76 20.02
CA LYS A 252 -7.90 -14.46 21.04
C LYS A 252 -8.11 -13.58 22.29
N PRO A 253 -9.29 -13.66 22.94
CA PRO A 253 -10.42 -14.54 22.64
C PRO A 253 -11.31 -14.01 21.50
N ASN A 254 -11.40 -14.76 20.40
CA ASN A 254 -12.05 -14.33 19.15
C ASN A 254 -13.42 -14.97 18.87
N HIS A 255 -13.88 -15.86 19.75
CA HIS A 255 -15.12 -16.63 19.56
C HIS A 255 -16.40 -15.77 19.41
N LEU A 256 -16.47 -14.61 20.06
CA LEU A 256 -17.64 -13.72 19.96
C LEU A 256 -17.69 -13.02 18.60
N LEU A 257 -16.55 -12.51 18.13
CA LEU A 257 -16.48 -11.82 16.85
C LEU A 257 -16.70 -12.80 15.69
N LEU A 258 -16.09 -13.99 15.74
CA LEU A 258 -16.32 -15.05 14.76
C LEU A 258 -17.79 -15.54 14.73
N ALA A 259 -18.50 -15.45 15.85
CA ALA A 259 -19.95 -15.71 15.90
C ALA A 259 -20.77 -14.58 15.28
N ALA A 260 -20.36 -13.33 15.49
CA ALA A 260 -21.01 -12.15 14.90
C ALA A 260 -20.83 -12.08 13.37
N MET A 261 -19.73 -12.61 12.84
CA MET A 261 -19.44 -12.69 11.40
C MET A 261 -20.34 -13.65 10.60
N ASP A 262 -21.14 -14.49 11.27
CA ASP A 262 -22.11 -15.41 10.64
C ASP A 262 -21.57 -16.29 9.48
N LEU A 263 -20.33 -16.76 9.61
CA LEU A 263 -19.65 -17.57 8.60
C LEU A 263 -20.41 -18.88 8.29
N PRO A 264 -20.55 -19.27 7.01
CA PRO A 264 -21.20 -20.52 6.62
C PRO A 264 -20.35 -21.74 6.98
N ILE A 265 -20.98 -22.75 7.58
CA ILE A 265 -20.39 -24.05 7.90
C ILE A 265 -20.99 -25.09 6.95
N CYS A 266 -20.13 -25.76 6.19
CA CYS A 266 -20.49 -26.78 5.22
C CYS A 266 -20.60 -28.19 5.83
N GLU A 267 -21.00 -29.17 5.02
CA GLU A 267 -21.01 -30.57 5.43
C GLU A 267 -19.66 -31.02 6.02
N HIS A 268 -19.74 -31.82 7.08
CA HIS A 268 -18.61 -32.33 7.87
C HIS A 268 -17.87 -31.26 8.69
N ASP A 269 -18.57 -30.22 9.17
CA ASP A 269 -18.02 -29.11 9.98
C ASP A 269 -16.82 -28.40 9.30
N ARG A 270 -16.84 -28.33 7.97
CA ARG A 270 -15.80 -27.67 7.15
C ARG A 270 -16.22 -26.26 6.77
N MET A 271 -15.24 -25.38 6.56
CA MET A 271 -15.46 -24.01 6.09
C MET A 271 -14.56 -23.71 4.90
N HIS A 272 -15.10 -22.95 3.94
CA HIS A 272 -14.43 -22.64 2.69
C HIS A 272 -13.54 -21.40 2.84
N CYS A 273 -12.39 -21.43 2.17
CA CYS A 273 -11.38 -20.38 2.18
C CYS A 273 -11.96 -18.99 1.86
N VAL A 274 -12.71 -18.89 0.76
CA VAL A 274 -13.24 -17.61 0.26
C VAL A 274 -14.25 -17.00 1.23
N ASP A 275 -15.07 -17.81 1.92
CA ASP A 275 -16.07 -17.27 2.84
C ASP A 275 -15.41 -16.68 4.09
N ILE A 276 -14.30 -17.28 4.54
CA ILE A 276 -13.51 -16.75 5.65
C ILE A 276 -12.85 -15.43 5.23
N LEU A 277 -12.24 -15.40 4.04
CA LEU A 277 -11.61 -14.19 3.53
C LEU A 277 -12.62 -13.06 3.37
N ASP A 278 -13.77 -13.32 2.76
CA ASP A 278 -14.86 -12.33 2.58
C ASP A 278 -15.34 -11.74 3.92
N ALA A 279 -15.54 -12.59 4.95
CA ALA A 279 -15.93 -12.10 6.26
C ALA A 279 -14.86 -11.24 6.94
N LEU A 280 -13.58 -11.58 6.79
CA LEU A 280 -12.48 -10.78 7.32
C LEU A 280 -12.36 -9.43 6.58
N ILE A 281 -12.61 -9.41 5.27
CA ILE A 281 -12.64 -8.18 4.48
C ILE A 281 -13.80 -7.28 4.96
N LYS A 282 -14.99 -7.86 5.18
CA LYS A 282 -16.14 -7.12 5.72
C LYS A 282 -15.89 -6.57 7.13
N ASP A 283 -15.15 -7.30 7.97
CA ASP A 283 -14.73 -6.82 9.29
C ASP A 283 -13.76 -5.65 9.17
N PHE A 284 -12.74 -5.79 8.31
CA PHE A 284 -11.75 -4.75 8.03
C PHE A 284 -12.38 -3.46 7.49
N LEU A 285 -13.31 -3.57 6.55
CA LEU A 285 -14.03 -2.44 5.96
C LEU A 285 -15.11 -1.86 6.90
N GLY A 286 -15.36 -2.49 8.06
CA GLY A 286 -16.40 -2.06 9.00
C GLY A 286 -17.83 -2.26 8.49
N THR A 287 -18.02 -3.05 7.43
CA THR A 287 -19.33 -3.28 6.78
C THR A 287 -20.08 -4.48 7.33
N LEU A 288 -19.53 -5.21 8.31
CA LEU A 288 -20.17 -6.38 8.96
C LEU A 288 -21.62 -6.15 9.42
N LEU A 289 -21.98 -4.92 9.80
CA LEU A 289 -23.31 -4.57 10.31
C LEU A 289 -24.16 -3.76 9.31
N VAL A 290 -23.62 -3.46 8.13
CA VAL A 290 -24.34 -2.72 7.10
C VAL A 290 -25.11 -3.74 6.27
N PRO A 291 -26.46 -3.70 6.25
CA PRO A 291 -27.24 -4.50 5.32
C PRO A 291 -26.86 -4.05 3.91
N VAL A 292 -26.19 -4.90 3.17
CA VAL A 292 -26.03 -4.69 1.72
C VAL A 292 -27.44 -4.72 1.15
N ALA A 293 -27.87 -3.63 0.52
CA ALA A 293 -29.15 -3.61 -0.17
C ALA A 293 -29.08 -4.67 -1.27
N ASP A 294 -30.08 -5.55 -1.35
CA ASP A 294 -30.22 -6.54 -2.42
C ASP A 294 -30.42 -5.82 -3.76
N THR A 295 -29.35 -5.29 -4.35
CA THR A 295 -29.29 -4.78 -5.71
C THR A 295 -28.67 -5.85 -6.60
N GLU A 296 -29.18 -6.03 -7.82
CA GLU A 296 -28.68 -7.02 -8.78
C GLU A 296 -27.17 -6.88 -9.11
N ASP A 297 -26.55 -5.75 -8.75
CA ASP A 297 -25.12 -5.45 -8.85
C ASP A 297 -24.29 -5.81 -7.59
N ASP A 298 -24.82 -6.58 -6.63
CA ASP A 298 -24.06 -7.00 -5.43
C ASP A 298 -22.99 -8.06 -5.79
N PRO A 299 -21.68 -7.78 -5.55
CA PRO A 299 -20.59 -8.74 -5.80
C PRO A 299 -20.78 -10.10 -5.10
N SER A 300 -21.60 -10.16 -4.04
CA SER A 300 -21.91 -11.41 -3.35
C SER A 300 -22.56 -12.47 -4.27
N HIS A 301 -23.36 -12.05 -5.26
CA HIS A 301 -24.01 -12.95 -6.22
C HIS A 301 -23.04 -13.62 -7.19
N GLU A 302 -21.98 -12.91 -7.63
CA GLU A 302 -20.92 -13.50 -8.46
C GLU A 302 -20.06 -14.52 -7.68
N ILE A 303 -19.82 -14.24 -6.40
CA ILE A 303 -19.10 -15.15 -5.49
C ILE A 303 -19.90 -16.45 -5.31
N GLU A 304 -21.24 -16.38 -5.19
CA GLU A 304 -22.08 -17.57 -5.09
C GLU A 304 -22.08 -18.43 -6.36
N GLN A 305 -22.03 -17.81 -7.55
CA GLN A 305 -22.00 -18.54 -8.82
C GLN A 305 -20.69 -19.29 -9.07
N ASN A 306 -19.57 -18.80 -8.52
CA ASN A 306 -18.25 -19.42 -8.66
C ASN A 306 -17.94 -20.52 -7.62
N ARG A 307 -18.90 -20.87 -6.75
CA ARG A 307 -18.69 -21.92 -5.74
C ARG A 307 -18.64 -23.32 -6.36
N PRO A 308 -17.79 -24.22 -5.84
CA PRO A 308 -17.72 -25.60 -6.33
C PRO A 308 -19.05 -26.34 -6.09
N LYS A 309 -19.42 -27.27 -6.98
CA LYS A 309 -20.70 -28.02 -6.95
C LYS A 309 -20.96 -28.79 -5.64
N ASN A 310 -19.90 -29.07 -4.90
CA ASN A 310 -19.85 -29.78 -3.62
C ASN A 310 -19.96 -28.83 -2.41
N TYR A 311 -20.20 -27.54 -2.64
CA TYR A 311 -20.51 -26.55 -1.62
C TYR A 311 -21.96 -26.71 -1.15
N LYS A 312 -22.13 -27.24 0.07
CA LYS A 312 -23.43 -27.37 0.73
C LYS A 312 -23.35 -26.80 2.14
N ARG A 313 -23.97 -25.65 2.35
CA ARG A 313 -24.11 -24.99 3.65
C ARG A 313 -25.13 -25.74 4.51
N ILE A 314 -24.73 -26.13 5.72
CA ILE A 314 -25.63 -26.74 6.72
C ILE A 314 -26.06 -25.69 7.75
N THR A 315 -25.12 -24.94 8.31
CA THR A 315 -25.35 -24.04 9.45
C THR A 315 -24.42 -22.82 9.37
N THR A 316 -24.42 -21.97 10.39
CA THR A 316 -23.51 -20.83 10.52
C THR A 316 -22.82 -20.79 11.86
N THR A 317 -21.76 -19.99 11.98
CA THR A 317 -21.08 -19.80 13.26
C THR A 317 -22.00 -19.22 14.33
N LEU A 318 -22.88 -18.27 13.99
CA LEU A 318 -23.89 -17.72 14.90
C LEU A 318 -24.87 -18.80 15.34
N GLN A 319 -25.41 -19.57 14.39
CA GLN A 319 -26.38 -20.61 14.66
C GLN A 319 -25.77 -21.73 15.52
N ARG A 320 -24.55 -22.17 15.20
CA ARG A 320 -23.83 -23.18 15.98
C ARG A 320 -23.58 -22.74 17.42
N GLN A 321 -23.25 -21.46 17.65
CA GLN A 321 -23.10 -20.93 19.01
C GLN A 321 -24.44 -20.90 19.77
N ARG A 322 -25.55 -20.56 19.10
CA ARG A 322 -26.89 -20.64 19.68
C ARG A 322 -27.25 -22.08 20.06
N GLU A 323 -27.00 -23.04 19.17
CA GLU A 323 -27.24 -24.47 19.41
C GLU A 323 -26.43 -24.99 20.61
N LEU A 324 -25.15 -24.63 20.71
CA LEU A 324 -24.29 -24.99 21.85
C LEU A 324 -24.78 -24.37 23.16
N TYR A 325 -25.20 -23.11 23.13
CA TYR A 325 -25.76 -22.43 24.29
C TYR A 325 -27.07 -23.08 24.76
N LEU A 326 -27.98 -23.36 23.83
CA LEU A 326 -29.25 -24.06 24.12
C LEU A 326 -28.98 -25.46 24.66
N SER A 327 -28.04 -26.20 24.07
CA SER A 327 -27.64 -27.53 24.53
C SER A 327 -27.09 -27.50 25.96
N ARG A 328 -26.22 -26.53 26.28
CA ARG A 328 -25.68 -26.36 27.65
C ARG A 328 -26.79 -26.02 28.65
N ARG A 329 -27.70 -25.12 28.30
CA ARG A 329 -28.86 -24.79 29.15
C ARG A 329 -29.79 -25.97 29.35
N GLY A 330 -30.08 -26.70 28.28
CA GLY A 330 -30.89 -27.92 28.32
C GLY A 330 -30.27 -28.98 29.21
N LEU A 331 -28.97 -29.24 29.06
CA LEU A 331 -28.24 -30.20 29.89
C LEU A 331 -28.21 -29.77 31.36
N LYS A 332 -28.05 -28.48 31.65
CA LYS A 332 -28.11 -27.94 33.01
C LYS A 332 -29.50 -28.13 33.62
N ALA A 333 -30.55 -27.75 32.89
CA ALA A 333 -31.93 -27.94 33.33
C ALA A 333 -32.28 -29.43 33.54
N PHE A 334 -31.81 -30.30 32.65
CA PHE A 334 -31.97 -31.75 32.78
C PHE A 334 -31.27 -32.28 34.03
N ARG A 335 -30.00 -31.92 34.27
CA ARG A 335 -29.26 -32.32 35.48
C ARG A 335 -29.98 -31.86 36.75
N THR A 336 -30.41 -30.61 36.83
CA THR A 336 -31.17 -30.08 37.97
C THR A 336 -32.50 -30.81 38.17
N ASN A 337 -33.21 -31.16 37.08
CA ASN A 337 -34.45 -31.93 37.18
C ASN A 337 -34.21 -33.38 37.64
N VAL A 338 -33.11 -34.01 37.23
CA VAL A 338 -32.72 -35.34 37.69
C VAL A 338 -32.38 -35.32 39.18
N GLU A 339 -31.62 -34.33 39.64
CA GLU A 339 -31.30 -34.12 41.07
C GLU A 339 -32.57 -33.92 41.90
N ARG A 340 -33.45 -33.01 41.46
CA ARG A 340 -34.76 -32.77 42.11
C ARG A 340 -35.58 -34.06 42.22
N ARG A 341 -35.67 -34.86 41.15
CA ARG A 341 -36.39 -36.14 41.17
C ARG A 341 -35.75 -37.17 42.11
N ARG A 342 -34.43 -37.13 42.27
CA ARG A 342 -33.70 -38.00 43.20
C ARG A 342 -34.03 -37.64 44.66
N ASP A 343 -34.08 -36.36 44.97
CA ASP A 343 -34.42 -35.87 46.31
C ASP A 343 -35.89 -36.09 46.66
N GLU A 344 -36.80 -35.94 45.69
CA GLU A 344 -38.21 -36.30 45.83
C GLU A 344 -38.41 -37.79 46.13
N ARG A 345 -37.64 -38.69 45.49
CA ARG A 345 -37.69 -40.13 45.80
C ARG A 345 -37.22 -40.41 47.22
N LYS A 346 -36.07 -39.87 47.64
CA LYS A 346 -35.56 -40.02 49.03
C LYS A 346 -36.57 -39.54 50.06
N THR A 347 -37.24 -38.40 49.78
CA THR A 347 -38.24 -37.83 50.67
C THR A 347 -39.48 -38.73 50.77
N ARG A 348 -39.96 -39.26 49.64
CA ARG A 348 -41.09 -40.21 49.62
C ARG A 348 -40.77 -41.53 50.32
N GLU A 349 -39.56 -42.06 50.13
CA GLU A 349 -39.07 -43.26 50.81
C GLU A 349 -39.04 -43.04 52.32
N ALA A 350 -38.49 -41.91 52.80
CA ALA A 350 -38.46 -41.56 54.22
C ALA A 350 -39.87 -41.38 54.83
N ILE A 351 -40.82 -40.82 54.07
CA ILE A 351 -42.22 -40.69 54.51
C ILE A 351 -42.89 -42.06 54.58
N SER A 352 -42.68 -42.93 53.57
CA SER A 352 -43.22 -44.29 53.55
C SER A 352 -42.67 -45.13 54.70
N GLU A 353 -41.37 -45.03 54.98
CA GLU A 353 -40.73 -45.75 56.09
C GLU A 353 -41.30 -45.31 57.44
N LYS A 354 -41.46 -43.98 57.66
CA LYS A 354 -42.15 -43.45 58.84
C LYS A 354 -43.60 -43.93 58.95
N ALA A 355 -44.34 -44.01 57.84
CA ALA A 355 -45.72 -44.48 57.82
C ALA A 355 -45.83 -45.98 58.14
N ILE A 356 -44.89 -46.81 57.69
CA ILE A 356 -44.82 -48.24 58.01
C ILE A 356 -44.52 -48.44 59.50
N VAL A 357 -43.55 -47.71 60.04
CA VAL A 357 -43.21 -47.75 61.47
C VAL A 357 -44.41 -47.30 62.31
N GLY A 358 -45.11 -46.23 61.91
CA GLY A 358 -46.33 -45.78 62.58
C GLY A 358 -47.43 -46.84 62.63
N LYS A 359 -47.71 -47.51 61.50
CA LYS A 359 -48.70 -48.62 61.45
C LYS A 359 -48.27 -49.83 62.28
N PHE A 360 -46.97 -50.11 62.36
CA PHE A 360 -46.45 -51.20 63.18
C PHE A 360 -46.64 -50.92 64.67
N ILE A 361 -46.37 -49.69 65.11
CA ILE A 361 -46.58 -49.23 66.49
C ILE A 361 -48.08 -49.28 66.85
N GLU A 362 -48.96 -48.82 65.96
CA GLU A 362 -50.41 -48.84 66.15
C GLU A 362 -50.97 -50.27 66.27
N SER A 363 -50.45 -51.21 65.46
CA SER A 363 -50.76 -52.64 65.59
C SER A 363 -50.26 -53.26 66.90
N TYR A 364 -49.10 -52.83 67.41
CA TYR A 364 -48.55 -53.28 68.69
C TYR A 364 -49.38 -52.79 69.87
N HIS A 365 -49.85 -51.54 69.83
CA HIS A 365 -50.76 -50.97 70.82
C HIS A 365 -52.13 -51.67 70.80
N LEU A 366 -52.72 -51.93 69.63
CA LEU A 366 -53.99 -52.68 69.53
C LEU A 366 -53.90 -54.11 70.09
N LYS A 367 -52.77 -54.80 69.91
CA LYS A 367 -52.53 -56.14 70.50
C LYS A 367 -52.37 -56.11 72.02
N THR A 368 -51.75 -55.06 72.57
CA THR A 368 -51.57 -54.92 74.02
C THR A 368 -52.86 -54.47 74.72
N SER A 369 -53.68 -53.63 74.07
CA SER A 369 -55.02 -53.26 74.57
C SER A 369 -56.02 -54.43 74.54
N ALA A 370 -55.87 -55.37 73.60
CA ALA A 370 -56.69 -56.59 73.56
C ALA A 370 -56.33 -57.58 74.69
N GLN A 371 -55.08 -57.57 75.17
CA GLN A 371 -54.62 -58.41 76.30
C GLN A 371 -54.99 -57.82 77.68
N SER A 372 -55.22 -56.51 77.79
CA SER A 372 -55.63 -55.88 79.05
C SER A 372 -57.13 -55.96 79.37
N ASN A 373 -57.97 -56.44 78.44
CA ASN A 373 -59.43 -56.60 78.63
C ASN A 373 -59.85 -58.06 78.99
N GLN A 374 -58.89 -58.92 79.38
CA GLN A 374 -59.12 -60.31 79.79
C GLN A 374 -58.75 -60.61 81.26
N GLN A 375 -58.57 -59.58 82.08
CA GLN A 375 -58.59 -59.65 83.55
C GLN A 375 -59.64 -58.69 84.07
#